data_AF-A0A9D9HH19-F1
#
_entry.id   AF-A0A9D9HH19-F1
#
_cell.length_a   1.000
_cell.length_b   1.000
_cell.length_c   1.000
_cell.angle_alpha   90.00
_cell.angle_beta   90.00
_cell.angle_gamma   90.00
#
_symmetry.space_group_name_H-M   'P 1'
#
loop_
_entity.id
_entity.type
_entity.pdbx_description
1 polymer ?
#
loop_
_entity_poly.entity_id
_entity_poly.type
_entity_poly.pdbx_seq_one_letter_code
_entity_poly.pdbx_strand_id
1 'polypeptide(L)'
;MDIQLQELVDKIKKDGVEAASAKAGEIQKEAEEKAAKILAGAKQEAETIRREAADAAARETKAAENAIRQTARNLLLSFREGIVAELDAVIKAGTGKAYDASVLQAALPDVVKAWAGGSGDGLSVLLPESQLAGLQAYFLSALKDRIAAGLVIAAGKDIPGGFRIAEKDGSAYYDFSAEAVADLFSAYLNPRVAELMKSAAKEL
;
A
#
# COMPACT_ATOMS: atom_id res chain seq x y z
N MET A 1 0.90 -60.40 84.05
CA MET A 1 0.48 -58.99 83.91
C MET A 1 1.34 -58.25 82.89
N ASP A 2 2.67 -58.41 82.89
CA ASP A 2 3.55 -57.74 81.91
C ASP A 2 3.30 -58.11 80.43
N ILE A 3 3.02 -59.38 80.14
CA ILE A 3 2.80 -59.85 78.75
C ILE A 3 1.59 -59.17 78.10
N GLN A 4 0.50 -58.99 78.85
CA GLN A 4 -0.72 -58.32 78.37
C GLN A 4 -0.52 -56.81 78.20
N LEU A 5 0.37 -56.20 78.98
CA LEU A 5 0.73 -54.78 78.82
C LEU A 5 1.57 -54.57 77.56
N GLN A 6 2.52 -55.49 77.30
CA GLN A 6 3.37 -55.46 76.12
C GLN A 6 2.56 -55.60 74.83
N GLU A 7 1.62 -56.57 74.79
CA GLU A 7 0.71 -56.76 73.64
C GLU A 7 -0.16 -55.52 73.38
N LEU A 8 -0.62 -54.84 74.44
CA LEU A 8 -1.42 -53.62 74.29
C LEU A 8 -0.58 -52.46 73.74
N VAL A 9 0.66 -52.31 74.20
CA VAL A 9 1.61 -51.29 73.69
C VAL A 9 1.97 -51.55 72.23
N ASP A 10 2.24 -52.81 71.87
CA ASP A 10 2.56 -53.18 70.50
C ASP A 10 1.37 -52.97 69.55
N LYS A 11 0.15 -53.24 70.03
CA LYS A 11 -1.08 -52.97 69.28
C LYS A 11 -1.31 -51.46 69.09
N ILE A 12 -1.14 -50.65 70.12
CA ILE A 12 -1.26 -49.18 70.03
C ILE A 12 -0.20 -48.60 69.08
N LYS A 13 1.04 -49.10 69.14
CA LYS A 13 2.09 -48.70 68.19
C LYS A 13 1.73 -49.07 66.77
N LYS A 14 1.25 -50.30 66.54
CA LYS A 14 0.85 -50.77 65.21
C LYS A 14 -0.31 -49.95 64.66
N ASP A 15 -1.38 -49.79 65.42
CA ASP A 15 -2.56 -49.01 65.01
C ASP A 15 -2.19 -47.54 64.77
N GLY A 16 -1.31 -46.97 65.61
CA GLY A 16 -0.80 -45.60 65.44
C GLY A 16 0.06 -45.42 64.19
N VAL A 17 0.94 -46.39 63.88
CA VAL A 17 1.78 -46.38 62.68
C VAL A 17 0.93 -46.59 61.42
N GLU A 18 -0.05 -47.50 61.44
CA GLU A 18 -0.96 -47.72 60.32
C GLU A 18 -1.82 -46.47 60.05
N ALA A 19 -2.39 -45.85 61.09
CA ALA A 19 -3.17 -44.62 60.94
C ALA A 19 -2.31 -43.43 60.43
N ALA A 20 -1.08 -43.29 60.93
CA ALA A 20 -0.15 -42.27 60.46
C ALA A 20 0.26 -42.50 59.00
N SER A 21 0.54 -43.76 58.62
CA SER A 21 0.89 -44.13 57.25
C SER A 21 -0.27 -43.88 56.28
N ALA A 22 -1.50 -44.21 56.67
CA ALA A 22 -2.69 -43.94 55.87
C ALA A 22 -2.87 -42.43 55.62
N LYS A 23 -2.75 -41.62 56.69
CA LYS A 23 -2.87 -40.16 56.59
C LYS A 23 -1.74 -39.51 55.79
N ALA A 24 -0.52 -40.03 55.90
CA ALA A 24 0.60 -39.59 55.07
C ALA A 24 0.34 -39.89 53.58
N GLY A 25 -0.22 -41.06 53.26
CA GLY A 25 -0.63 -41.42 51.90
C GLY A 25 -1.72 -40.51 51.35
N GLU A 26 -2.72 -40.16 52.16
CA GLU A 26 -3.77 -39.19 51.78
C GLU A 26 -3.18 -37.80 51.49
N ILE A 27 -2.32 -37.30 52.36
CA ILE A 27 -1.66 -35.98 52.18
C ILE A 27 -0.81 -35.99 50.90
N GLN A 28 -0.04 -37.05 50.66
CA GLN A 28 0.77 -37.16 49.45
C GLN A 28 -0.10 -37.16 48.19
N LYS A 29 -1.19 -37.94 48.20
CA LYS A 29 -2.13 -37.99 47.07
C LYS A 29 -2.77 -36.64 46.81
N GLU A 30 -3.24 -35.94 47.84
CA GLU A 30 -3.78 -34.59 47.69
C GLU A 30 -2.75 -33.59 47.14
N ALA A 31 -1.49 -33.69 47.58
CA ALA A 31 -0.42 -32.83 47.10
C ALA A 31 -0.12 -33.09 45.61
N GLU A 32 -0.07 -34.36 45.21
CA GLU A 32 0.11 -34.78 43.81
C GLU A 32 -1.05 -34.30 42.93
N GLU A 33 -2.30 -34.42 43.39
CA GLU A 33 -3.48 -33.92 42.67
C GLU A 33 -3.48 -32.39 42.53
N LYS A 34 -3.10 -31.65 43.59
CA LYS A 34 -2.97 -30.19 43.55
C LYS A 34 -1.86 -29.76 42.60
N ALA A 35 -0.71 -30.42 42.64
CA ALA A 35 0.40 -30.16 41.72
C ALA A 35 0.01 -30.43 40.27
N ALA A 36 -0.68 -31.54 40.00
CA ALA A 36 -1.18 -31.86 38.67
C ALA A 36 -2.16 -30.80 38.14
N LYS A 37 -3.09 -30.31 38.99
CA LYS A 37 -4.02 -29.23 38.63
C LYS A 37 -3.30 -27.92 38.31
N ILE A 38 -2.31 -27.53 39.12
CA ILE A 38 -1.52 -26.31 38.89
C ILE A 38 -0.77 -26.41 37.57
N LEU A 39 -0.11 -27.55 37.30
CA LEU A 39 0.61 -27.79 36.05
C LEU A 39 -0.32 -27.80 34.84
N ALA A 40 -1.52 -28.36 34.97
CA ALA A 40 -2.52 -28.35 33.91
C ALA A 40 -2.99 -26.92 33.60
N GLY A 41 -3.30 -26.13 34.64
CA GLY A 41 -3.68 -24.72 34.50
C GLY A 41 -2.57 -23.89 33.84
N ALA A 42 -1.34 -24.02 34.32
CA ALA A 42 -0.18 -23.31 33.76
C ALA A 42 0.07 -23.67 32.29
N LYS A 43 -0.09 -24.95 31.91
CA LYS A 43 0.02 -25.37 30.50
C LYS A 43 -1.10 -24.77 29.64
N GLN A 44 -2.33 -24.74 30.14
CA GLN A 44 -3.46 -24.17 29.41
C GLN A 44 -3.32 -22.65 29.22
N GLU A 45 -2.87 -21.94 30.26
CA GLU A 45 -2.57 -20.51 30.18
C GLU A 45 -1.43 -20.25 29.19
N ALA A 46 -0.35 -21.04 29.24
CA ALA A 46 0.75 -20.91 28.30
C ALA A 46 0.30 -21.14 26.84
N GLU A 47 -0.56 -22.12 26.58
CA GLU A 47 -1.14 -22.33 25.24
C GLU A 47 -2.01 -21.15 24.81
N THR A 48 -2.80 -20.60 25.73
CA THR A 48 -3.67 -19.46 25.46
C THR A 48 -2.84 -18.23 25.08
N ILE A 49 -1.81 -17.92 25.87
CA ILE A 49 -0.88 -16.81 25.61
C ILE A 49 -0.18 -17.00 24.26
N ARG A 50 0.29 -18.22 23.96
CA ARG A 50 0.94 -18.51 22.67
C ARG A 50 0.00 -18.28 21.49
N ARG A 51 -1.25 -18.75 21.60
CA ARG A 51 -2.25 -18.56 20.54
C ARG A 51 -2.57 -17.08 20.35
N GLU A 52 -2.82 -16.35 21.43
CA GLU A 52 -3.13 -14.93 21.38
C GLU A 52 -1.98 -14.11 20.79
N ALA A 53 -0.73 -14.43 21.15
CA ALA A 53 0.45 -13.81 20.58
C ALA A 53 0.59 -14.10 19.07
N ALA A 54 0.33 -15.33 18.63
CA ALA A 54 0.33 -15.69 17.22
C ALA A 54 -0.76 -14.94 16.43
N ASP A 55 -1.97 -14.86 16.98
CA ASP A 55 -3.09 -14.13 16.37
C ASP A 55 -2.83 -12.62 16.32
N ALA A 56 -2.19 -12.06 17.34
CA ALA A 56 -1.77 -10.66 17.36
C ALA A 56 -0.70 -10.39 16.28
N ALA A 57 0.35 -11.22 16.22
CA ALA A 57 1.41 -11.09 15.22
C ALA A 57 0.89 -11.23 13.79
N ALA A 58 -0.06 -12.15 13.54
CA ALA A 58 -0.70 -12.31 12.25
C ALA A 58 -1.52 -11.06 11.86
N ARG A 59 -2.26 -10.48 12.81
CA ARG A 59 -3.02 -9.24 12.61
C ARG A 59 -2.12 -8.06 12.31
N GLU A 60 -1.04 -7.88 13.08
CA GLU A 60 -0.06 -6.82 12.87
C GLU A 60 0.64 -6.95 11.51
N THR A 61 1.03 -8.17 11.15
CA THR A 61 1.64 -8.45 9.84
C THR A 61 0.69 -8.05 8.70
N LYS A 62 -0.58 -8.44 8.78
CA LYS A 62 -1.58 -8.08 7.77
C LYS A 62 -1.83 -6.58 7.71
N ALA A 63 -1.86 -5.90 8.86
CA ALA A 63 -1.99 -4.45 8.91
C ALA A 63 -0.78 -3.75 8.26
N ALA A 64 0.43 -4.22 8.53
CA ALA A 64 1.66 -3.71 7.92
C ALA A 64 1.66 -3.91 6.39
N GLU A 65 1.25 -5.09 5.89
CA GLU A 65 1.14 -5.34 4.45
C GLU A 65 0.13 -4.41 3.77
N ASN A 66 -1.02 -4.17 4.41
CA ASN A 66 -2.03 -3.24 3.89
C ASN A 66 -1.51 -1.80 3.85
N ALA A 67 -0.81 -1.35 4.91
CA ALA A 67 -0.19 -0.04 4.95
C ALA A 67 0.85 0.12 3.83
N ILE A 68 1.70 -0.88 3.63
CA ILE A 68 2.70 -0.90 2.54
C ILE A 68 2.02 -0.82 1.17
N ARG A 69 0.94 -1.59 0.93
CA ARG A 69 0.18 -1.53 -0.33
C ARG A 69 -0.39 -0.13 -0.57
N GLN A 70 -0.96 0.48 0.46
CA GLN A 70 -1.51 1.83 0.36
C GLN A 70 -0.42 2.86 0.05
N THR A 71 0.73 2.78 0.74
CA THR A 71 1.87 3.67 0.47
C THR A 71 2.43 3.44 -0.94
N ALA A 72 2.52 2.19 -1.40
CA ALA A 72 2.95 1.86 -2.76
C ALA A 72 2.02 2.49 -3.80
N ARG A 73 0.70 2.36 -3.62
CA ARG A 73 -0.30 3.00 -4.48
C ARG A 73 -0.13 4.52 -4.50
N ASN A 74 0.02 5.15 -3.32
CA ASN A 74 0.22 6.60 -3.22
C ASN A 74 1.51 7.04 -3.89
N LEU A 75 2.60 6.29 -3.76
CA LEU A 75 3.87 6.57 -4.43
C LEU A 75 3.71 6.55 -5.96
N LEU A 76 3.05 5.53 -6.50
CA LEU A 76 2.79 5.44 -7.94
C LEU A 76 1.94 6.61 -8.45
N LEU A 77 0.91 7.00 -7.69
CA LEU A 77 0.08 8.16 -8.02
C LEU A 77 0.87 9.48 -7.96
N SER A 78 1.60 9.73 -6.87
CA SER A 78 2.41 10.94 -6.73
C SER A 78 3.52 11.03 -7.78
N PHE A 79 4.12 9.90 -8.16
CA PHE A 79 5.07 9.87 -9.27
C PHE A 79 4.41 10.27 -10.59
N ARG A 80 3.24 9.68 -10.89
CA ARG A 80 2.45 10.05 -12.09
C ARG A 80 2.08 11.53 -12.10
N GLU A 81 1.57 12.05 -10.99
CA GLU A 81 1.22 13.47 -10.82
C GLU A 81 2.43 14.38 -11.00
N GLY A 82 3.58 14.00 -10.45
CA GLY A 82 4.84 14.73 -10.61
C GLY A 82 5.28 14.83 -12.07
N ILE A 83 5.22 13.72 -12.82
CA ILE A 83 5.55 13.77 -14.25
C ILE A 83 4.55 14.63 -15.04
N VAL A 84 3.26 14.53 -14.74
CA VAL A 84 2.24 15.39 -15.37
C VAL A 84 2.51 16.87 -15.08
N ALA A 85 2.87 17.22 -13.85
CA ALA A 85 3.21 18.59 -13.46
C ALA A 85 4.45 19.11 -14.18
N GLU A 86 5.49 18.30 -14.33
CA GLU A 86 6.70 18.67 -15.10
C GLU A 86 6.39 18.86 -16.59
N LEU A 87 5.58 17.96 -17.18
CA LEU A 87 5.14 18.13 -18.57
C LEU A 87 4.31 19.41 -18.75
N ASP A 88 3.39 19.69 -17.82
CA ASP A 88 2.60 20.93 -17.83
C ASP A 88 3.49 22.17 -17.69
N ALA A 89 4.52 22.14 -16.85
CA ALA A 89 5.49 23.22 -16.72
C ALA A 89 6.29 23.45 -18.02
N VAL A 90 6.73 22.37 -18.69
CA VAL A 90 7.41 22.44 -19.99
C VAL A 90 6.48 23.03 -21.06
N ILE A 91 5.21 22.60 -21.09
CA ILE A 91 4.21 23.14 -22.02
C ILE A 91 3.97 24.62 -21.75
N LYS A 92 3.72 25.02 -20.50
CA LYS A 92 3.50 26.42 -20.11
C LYS A 92 4.69 27.32 -20.43
N ALA A 93 5.91 26.85 -20.21
CA ALA A 93 7.11 27.59 -20.59
C ALA A 93 7.25 27.76 -22.12
N GLY A 94 6.84 26.75 -22.89
CA GLY A 94 6.80 26.80 -24.35
C GLY A 94 5.68 27.71 -24.89
N THR A 95 4.49 27.63 -24.33
CA THR A 95 3.31 28.41 -24.77
C THR A 95 3.37 29.86 -24.29
N GLY A 96 3.93 30.14 -23.11
CA GLY A 96 4.14 31.51 -22.63
C GLY A 96 5.08 32.34 -23.52
N LYS A 97 6.02 31.69 -24.21
CA LYS A 97 6.84 32.32 -25.27
C LYS A 97 6.09 32.48 -26.60
N ALA A 98 5.08 31.65 -26.82
CA ALA A 98 4.26 31.71 -28.03
C ALA A 98 3.22 32.84 -27.93
N TYR A 99 2.57 33.02 -26.77
CA TYR A 99 1.57 34.08 -26.51
C TYR A 99 2.18 35.49 -26.42
N ASP A 100 2.75 35.98 -27.52
CA ASP A 100 3.17 37.36 -27.62
C ASP A 100 1.99 38.32 -27.80
N ALA A 101 2.27 39.63 -27.70
CA ALA A 101 1.25 40.66 -27.82
C ALA A 101 0.49 40.61 -29.15
N SER A 102 1.09 40.08 -30.23
CA SER A 102 0.44 39.99 -31.54
C SER A 102 -0.61 38.87 -31.59
N VAL A 103 -0.29 37.71 -30.98
CA VAL A 103 -1.22 36.57 -30.89
C VAL A 103 -2.41 36.92 -30.00
N LEU A 104 -2.15 37.58 -28.87
CA LEU A 104 -3.20 38.06 -27.97
C LEU A 104 -4.04 39.16 -28.61
N GLN A 105 -3.45 40.12 -29.33
CA GLN A 105 -4.20 41.17 -30.06
C GLN A 105 -5.07 40.61 -31.18
N ALA A 106 -4.66 39.50 -31.83
CA ALA A 106 -5.46 38.84 -32.86
C ALA A 106 -6.62 38.03 -32.27
N ALA A 107 -6.43 37.38 -31.10
CA ALA A 107 -7.43 36.50 -30.50
C ALA A 107 -8.42 37.20 -29.54
N LEU A 108 -7.98 38.24 -28.81
CA LEU A 108 -8.80 38.95 -27.81
C LEU A 108 -10.13 39.50 -28.38
N PRO A 109 -10.19 40.13 -29.56
CA PRO A 109 -11.42 40.73 -30.07
C PRO A 109 -12.55 39.72 -30.27
N ASP A 110 -12.22 38.50 -30.70
CA ASP A 110 -13.20 37.43 -30.93
C ASP A 110 -13.65 36.81 -29.61
N VAL A 111 -12.75 36.68 -28.62
CA VAL A 111 -13.09 36.25 -27.25
C VAL A 111 -14.00 37.27 -26.55
N VAL A 112 -13.71 38.57 -26.68
CA VAL A 112 -14.53 39.65 -26.10
C VAL A 112 -15.91 39.74 -26.76
N LYS A 113 -16.01 39.53 -28.08
CA LYS A 113 -17.30 39.44 -28.77
C LYS A 113 -18.13 38.23 -28.33
N ALA A 114 -17.50 37.08 -28.13
CA ALA A 114 -18.17 35.88 -27.62
C ALA A 114 -18.65 36.09 -26.17
N TRP A 115 -17.85 36.77 -25.34
CA TRP A 115 -18.19 37.05 -23.94
C TRP A 115 -19.29 38.11 -23.78
N ALA A 116 -19.31 39.14 -24.64
CA ALA A 116 -20.36 40.15 -24.65
C ALA A 116 -21.75 39.61 -25.09
N GLY A 117 -21.81 38.39 -25.63
CA GLY A 117 -23.02 37.75 -26.14
C GLY A 117 -23.77 36.83 -25.15
N GLY A 118 -23.25 36.57 -23.94
CA GLY A 118 -23.90 35.66 -22.99
C GLY A 118 -23.31 35.66 -21.59
N SER A 119 -24.20 35.75 -20.59
CA SER A 119 -23.94 35.93 -19.16
C SER A 119 -23.28 34.74 -18.45
N GLY A 120 -22.23 35.04 -17.68
CA GLY A 120 -21.97 34.55 -16.31
C GLY A 120 -21.85 33.05 -16.05
N ASP A 121 -20.65 32.66 -15.59
CA ASP A 121 -20.22 31.36 -15.04
C ASP A 121 -20.17 30.14 -15.98
N GLY A 122 -18.96 29.56 -16.08
CA GLY A 122 -18.67 28.40 -16.92
C GLY A 122 -18.18 28.74 -18.33
N LEU A 123 -17.29 29.72 -18.50
CA LEU A 123 -16.70 30.03 -19.80
C LEU A 123 -15.86 28.86 -20.32
N SER A 124 -16.41 28.11 -21.27
CA SER A 124 -15.64 27.31 -22.22
C SER A 124 -15.44 28.16 -23.48
N VAL A 125 -14.19 28.44 -23.83
CA VAL A 125 -13.86 29.15 -25.08
C VAL A 125 -14.13 28.19 -26.24
N LEU A 126 -15.31 28.32 -26.84
CA LEU A 126 -15.68 27.59 -28.05
C LEU A 126 -15.23 28.41 -29.26
N LEU A 127 -14.22 27.90 -29.95
CA LEU A 127 -13.74 28.48 -31.21
C LEU A 127 -14.59 27.95 -32.37
N PRO A 128 -14.93 28.79 -33.36
CA PRO A 128 -15.45 28.31 -34.63
C PRO A 128 -14.51 27.26 -35.24
N GLU A 129 -15.04 26.23 -35.92
CA GLU A 129 -14.20 25.22 -36.61
C GLU A 129 -13.16 25.85 -37.54
N SER A 130 -13.50 26.98 -38.16
CA SER A 130 -12.61 27.76 -39.02
C SER A 130 -11.39 28.36 -38.28
N GLN A 131 -11.49 28.56 -36.96
CA GLN A 131 -10.41 29.08 -36.11
C GLN A 131 -9.68 27.98 -35.34
N LEU A 132 -10.35 26.83 -35.10
CA LEU A 132 -9.73 25.65 -34.47
C LEU A 132 -8.51 25.16 -35.28
N ALA A 133 -8.63 25.12 -36.60
CA ALA A 133 -7.52 24.75 -37.49
C ALA A 133 -6.33 25.72 -37.40
N GLY A 134 -6.58 27.02 -37.25
CA GLY A 134 -5.54 28.04 -37.06
C GLY A 134 -4.85 27.92 -35.70
N LEU A 135 -5.61 27.66 -34.64
CA LEU A 135 -5.06 27.44 -33.29
C LEU A 135 -4.28 26.12 -33.21
N GLN A 136 -4.79 25.03 -33.80
CA GLN A 136 -4.07 23.77 -33.93
C GLN A 136 -2.77 23.96 -34.73
N ALA A 137 -2.82 24.62 -35.89
CA ALA A 137 -1.65 24.93 -36.68
C ALA A 137 -0.64 25.79 -35.93
N TYR A 138 -1.12 26.71 -35.09
CA TYR A 138 -0.28 27.53 -34.21
C TYR A 138 0.37 26.71 -33.08
N PHE A 139 -0.34 25.82 -32.40
CA PHE A 139 0.28 24.91 -31.41
C PHE A 139 1.25 23.93 -32.08
N LEU A 140 0.92 23.40 -33.24
CA LEU A 140 1.82 22.61 -34.09
C LEU A 140 3.04 23.43 -34.53
N SER A 141 2.89 24.74 -34.78
CA SER A 141 3.98 25.66 -35.10
C SER A 141 4.84 26.01 -33.89
N ALA A 142 4.24 26.20 -32.71
CA ALA A 142 4.92 26.49 -31.46
C ALA A 142 5.67 25.27 -30.93
N LEU A 143 5.13 24.07 -31.19
CA LEU A 143 5.78 22.79 -30.95
C LEU A 143 6.64 22.35 -32.15
N LYS A 144 6.69 23.11 -33.25
CA LYS A 144 7.34 22.71 -34.51
C LYS A 144 8.81 22.41 -34.34
N ASP A 145 9.54 23.18 -33.54
CA ASP A 145 10.96 22.91 -33.29
C ASP A 145 11.14 21.63 -32.46
N ARG A 146 10.19 21.30 -31.58
CA ARG A 146 10.18 20.04 -30.79
C ARG A 146 9.71 18.84 -31.62
N ILE A 147 8.72 19.02 -32.50
CA ILE A 147 8.22 18.00 -33.44
C ILE A 147 9.27 17.74 -34.54
N ALA A 148 9.92 18.78 -35.06
CA ALA A 148 11.06 18.67 -35.98
C ALA A 148 12.27 18.00 -35.32
N ALA A 149 12.46 18.22 -34.02
CA ALA A 149 13.43 17.46 -33.20
C ALA A 149 12.98 16.01 -32.89
N GLY A 150 11.80 15.57 -33.34
CA GLY A 150 11.38 14.16 -33.32
C GLY A 150 10.24 13.81 -32.36
N LEU A 151 9.61 14.79 -31.69
CA LEU A 151 8.45 14.52 -30.82
C LEU A 151 7.22 14.10 -31.65
N VAL A 152 6.72 12.88 -31.42
CA VAL A 152 5.49 12.35 -32.02
C VAL A 152 4.46 12.06 -30.93
N ILE A 153 3.27 12.63 -31.05
CA ILE A 153 2.12 12.33 -30.16
C ILE A 153 1.18 11.42 -30.94
N ALA A 154 1.04 10.17 -30.50
CA ALA A 154 0.19 9.17 -31.13
C ALA A 154 -0.66 8.44 -30.08
N ALA A 155 -1.88 8.07 -30.46
CA ALA A 155 -2.71 7.18 -29.66
C ALA A 155 -2.18 5.74 -29.78
N GLY A 156 -1.63 5.19 -28.70
CA GLY A 156 -1.21 3.79 -28.64
C GLY A 156 -2.37 2.89 -28.24
N LYS A 157 -2.77 1.97 -29.12
CA LYS A 157 -3.83 0.98 -28.82
C LYS A 157 -3.40 -0.06 -27.77
N ASP A 158 -2.09 -0.23 -27.56
CA ASP A 158 -1.50 -1.19 -26.64
C ASP A 158 -1.04 -0.54 -25.33
N ILE A 159 -1.54 0.66 -25.01
CA ILE A 159 -1.26 1.37 -23.77
C ILE A 159 -2.53 1.32 -22.90
N PRO A 160 -2.66 0.31 -22.02
CA PRO A 160 -3.85 0.15 -21.18
C PRO A 160 -4.04 1.30 -20.17
N GLY A 161 -2.95 2.03 -19.85
CA GLY A 161 -2.96 3.22 -19.01
C GLY A 161 -1.59 3.90 -18.95
N GLY A 162 -1.54 5.19 -18.59
CA GLY A 162 -0.31 5.98 -18.55
C GLY A 162 0.10 6.54 -19.92
N PHE A 163 1.40 6.68 -20.16
CA PHE A 163 1.97 7.10 -21.44
C PHE A 163 3.36 6.50 -21.64
N ARG A 164 3.86 6.47 -22.88
CA ARG A 164 5.21 6.03 -23.22
C ARG A 164 5.99 7.17 -23.87
N ILE A 165 7.28 7.27 -23.57
CA ILE A 165 8.22 8.14 -24.27
C ILE A 165 9.15 7.24 -25.07
N ALA A 166 9.07 7.29 -26.40
CA ALA A 166 9.87 6.45 -27.29
C ALA A 166 10.84 7.28 -28.12
N GLU A 167 12.01 6.69 -28.42
CA GLU A 167 12.93 7.25 -29.41
C GLU A 167 12.35 7.15 -30.82
N LYS A 168 12.77 8.06 -31.70
CA LYS A 168 12.20 8.24 -33.05
C LYS A 168 12.33 6.99 -33.94
N ASP A 169 13.31 6.15 -33.69
CA ASP A 169 13.57 4.89 -34.40
C ASP A 169 12.92 3.66 -33.73
N GLY A 170 12.24 3.86 -32.60
CA GLY A 170 11.64 2.78 -31.81
C GLY A 170 12.67 1.89 -31.11
N SER A 171 13.95 2.28 -31.08
CA SER A 171 15.02 1.47 -30.48
C SER A 171 14.89 1.36 -28.96
N ALA A 172 14.32 2.38 -28.32
CA ALA A 172 14.05 2.41 -26.89
C ALA A 172 12.74 3.13 -26.59
N TYR A 173 12.07 2.70 -25.52
CA TYR A 173 10.94 3.41 -24.95
C TYR A 173 10.98 3.33 -23.42
N TYR A 174 10.48 4.39 -22.79
CA TYR A 174 10.21 4.46 -21.38
C TYR A 174 8.70 4.34 -21.17
N ASP A 175 8.29 3.34 -20.41
CA ASP A 175 6.90 3.09 -20.07
C ASP A 175 6.58 3.66 -18.69
N PHE A 176 5.59 4.56 -18.64
CA PHE A 176 5.12 5.21 -17.42
C PHE A 176 3.73 4.69 -16.98
N SER A 177 3.36 3.47 -17.39
CA SER A 177 2.27 2.71 -16.77
C SER A 177 2.57 2.41 -15.31
N ALA A 178 1.53 2.18 -14.51
CA ALA A 178 1.68 1.87 -13.09
C ALA A 178 2.53 0.61 -12.88
N GLU A 179 2.37 -0.39 -13.76
CA GLU A 179 3.11 -1.64 -13.74
C GLU A 179 4.59 -1.47 -14.06
N ALA A 180 4.92 -0.71 -15.10
CA ALA A 180 6.32 -0.47 -15.47
C ALA A 180 7.07 0.32 -14.38
N VAL A 181 6.40 1.31 -13.77
CA VAL A 181 6.96 2.09 -12.65
C VAL A 181 7.10 1.21 -11.40
N ALA A 182 6.13 0.34 -11.12
CA ALA A 182 6.23 -0.62 -10.02
C ALA A 182 7.36 -1.63 -10.22
N ASP A 183 7.59 -2.10 -11.45
CA ASP A 183 8.72 -2.96 -11.79
C ASP A 183 10.06 -2.23 -11.60
N LEU A 184 10.14 -0.96 -12.00
CA LEU A 184 11.33 -0.13 -11.78
C LEU A 184 11.66 0.00 -10.29
N PHE A 185 10.67 0.32 -9.45
CA PHE A 185 10.88 0.43 -8.00
C PHE A 185 11.16 -0.93 -7.34
N SER A 186 10.58 -2.01 -7.87
CA SER A 186 10.78 -3.37 -7.35
C SER A 186 12.24 -3.82 -7.34
N ALA A 187 13.09 -3.28 -8.23
CA ALA A 187 14.53 -3.57 -8.26
C ALA A 187 15.26 -3.14 -6.98
N TYR A 188 14.68 -2.20 -6.21
CA TYR A 188 15.26 -1.67 -4.97
C TYR A 188 14.59 -2.23 -3.71
N LEU A 189 13.60 -3.10 -3.87
CA LEU A 189 12.79 -3.63 -2.79
C LEU A 189 13.13 -5.10 -2.54
N ASN A 190 12.93 -5.54 -1.29
CA ASN A 190 12.97 -6.97 -1.01
C ASN A 190 11.79 -7.69 -1.69
N PRO A 191 11.86 -9.02 -1.91
CA PRO A 191 10.86 -9.74 -2.68
C PRO A 191 9.41 -9.57 -2.19
N ARG A 192 9.20 -9.59 -0.87
CA ARG A 192 7.85 -9.47 -0.28
C ARG A 192 7.25 -8.07 -0.52
N VAL A 193 8.05 -7.02 -0.34
CA VAL A 193 7.59 -5.64 -0.57
C VAL A 193 7.41 -5.37 -2.07
N ALA A 194 8.28 -5.93 -2.91
CA ALA A 194 8.13 -5.87 -4.36
C ALA A 194 6.81 -6.49 -4.83
N GLU A 195 6.42 -7.66 -4.31
CA GLU A 195 5.13 -8.27 -4.62
C GLU A 195 3.94 -7.40 -4.21
N LEU A 196 3.99 -6.79 -3.01
CA LEU A 196 2.95 -5.86 -2.55
C LEU A 196 2.85 -4.62 -3.45
N MET A 197 3.99 -4.10 -3.91
CA MET A 197 4.05 -2.97 -4.86
C MET A 197 3.44 -3.34 -6.22
N LYS A 198 3.80 -4.50 -6.78
CA LYS A 198 3.21 -4.99 -8.04
C LYS A 198 1.72 -5.26 -7.90
N SER A 199 1.27 -5.75 -6.75
CA SER A 199 -0.17 -5.92 -6.49
C SER A 199 -0.89 -4.57 -6.44
N ALA A 200 -0.30 -3.55 -5.82
CA ALA A 200 -0.89 -2.22 -5.75
C ALA A 200 -0.97 -1.55 -7.14
N ALA A 201 -0.02 -1.81 -8.04
CA ALA A 201 -0.04 -1.31 -9.40
C ALA A 201 -1.23 -1.83 -10.22
N LYS A 202 -1.63 -3.10 -10.02
CA LYS A 202 -2.78 -3.71 -10.72
C LYS A 202 -4.14 -3.13 -10.31
N GLU A 203 -4.19 -2.37 -9.22
CA GLU A 203 -5.40 -1.70 -8.71
C GLU A 203 -5.55 -0.26 -9.24
N LEU A 204 -4.61 0.21 -10.08
CA LEU A 204 -4.57 1.54 -10.70
C LEU A 204 -4.92 1.48 -12.19
#